data_AF-A0A3C1XC45-F1
#
_entry.id   AF-A0A3C1XC45-F1
#
_cell.length_a   1.000
_cell.length_b   1.000
_cell.length_c   1.000
_cell.angle_alpha   90.00
_cell.angle_beta   90.00
_cell.angle_gamma   90.00
#
_symmetry.space_group_name_H-M   'P 1'
#
loop_
_entity.id
_entity.type
_entity.pdbx_description
1 polymer ?
#
loop_
_entity_poly.entity_id
_entity_poly.type
_entity_poly.pdbx_seq_one_letter_code
_entity_poly.pdbx_strand_id
1 'polypeptide(L)'
;MDMKNNGQNLAVFDIGGTAVKYGLWDGEKILNNASFKTPQSFEMLTAKMGSIIKDYPQLKGIAISSPGAVNTAKRRIEGISAVPYLHNRPIFDEIEQCFDLPVAIENDANCAGICEIDYGAGKEAQNAVFLVIGTGVGGAIFINRKLYKGAHLFAGEFGLMKNTKHKTFSETGPLVKAAETYSKETGQKISGKELYDLMDQKNLQATLLIENMLEIISDYLYNIQVSLDPDTIIIGGGMSARKDLPEILQKKLAERLQRYDIVHILPRVERCRYMNHANLIGAALNFYTVFPKAQR
;
A
#
# COMPACT_ATOMS: atom_id res chain seq x y z
N MET A 1 -10.07 20.28 23.69
CA MET A 1 -11.21 19.76 22.92
C MET A 1 -11.46 18.36 23.44
N ASP A 2 -12.57 18.20 24.14
CA ASP A 2 -12.89 17.00 24.92
C ASP A 2 -12.80 15.74 24.06
N MET A 3 -11.99 14.79 24.54
CA MET A 3 -11.99 13.42 24.07
C MET A 3 -13.40 12.86 24.31
N LYS A 4 -14.26 12.88 23.29
CA LYS A 4 -15.48 12.09 23.35
C LYS A 4 -15.04 10.64 23.42
N ASN A 5 -15.27 10.11 24.61
CA ASN A 5 -14.98 8.80 25.12
C ASN A 5 -15.81 7.74 24.35
N ASN A 6 -15.53 7.56 23.06
CA ASN A 6 -16.22 6.57 22.24
C ASN A 6 -15.65 5.15 22.41
N GLY A 7 -14.70 4.96 23.32
CA GLY A 7 -14.23 3.64 23.72
C GLY A 7 -13.62 2.81 22.58
N GLN A 8 -13.20 3.40 21.46
CA GLN A 8 -12.65 2.70 20.29
C GLN A 8 -11.17 3.04 20.03
N ASN A 9 -10.42 3.43 21.06
CA ASN A 9 -9.09 3.97 20.86
C ASN A 9 -8.04 2.88 20.57
N LEU A 10 -7.29 3.02 19.48
CA LEU A 10 -6.13 2.16 19.17
C LEU A 10 -4.87 3.00 19.03
N ALA A 11 -3.74 2.52 19.54
CA ALA A 11 -2.45 3.06 19.13
C ALA A 11 -2.07 2.42 17.79
N VAL A 12 -1.79 3.24 16.80
CA VAL A 12 -1.53 2.79 15.44
C VAL A 12 -0.12 3.16 15.06
N PHE A 13 0.61 2.21 14.48
CA PHE A 13 1.98 2.38 14.02
C PHE A 13 2.12 1.92 12.57
N ASP A 14 2.90 2.65 11.77
CA ASP A 14 3.32 2.28 10.42
C ASP A 14 4.85 2.25 10.41
N ILE A 15 5.41 1.05 10.44
CA ILE A 15 6.84 0.83 10.58
C ILE A 15 7.48 0.88 9.19
N GLY A 16 8.10 2.01 8.84
CA GLY A 16 8.90 2.15 7.64
C GLY A 16 10.39 1.87 7.88
N GLY A 17 11.18 1.76 6.81
CA GLY A 17 12.63 1.58 6.92
C GLY A 17 13.38 2.80 7.47
N THR A 18 12.84 4.01 7.28
CA THR A 18 13.50 5.26 7.69
C THR A 18 12.80 5.95 8.86
N ALA A 19 11.47 5.89 8.90
CA ALA A 19 10.66 6.43 9.98
C ALA A 19 9.53 5.45 10.33
N VAL A 20 9.16 5.46 11.61
CA VAL A 20 7.93 4.88 12.12
C VAL A 20 6.95 6.02 12.31
N LYS A 21 5.83 5.98 11.59
CA LYS A 21 4.72 6.92 11.81
C LYS A 21 3.78 6.33 12.84
N TYR A 22 3.09 7.18 13.57
CA TYR A 22 2.12 6.74 14.54
C TYR A 22 0.98 7.75 14.71
N GLY A 23 -0.11 7.27 15.28
CA GLY A 23 -1.21 8.11 15.74
C GLY A 23 -2.19 7.32 16.60
N LEU A 24 -3.21 8.01 17.08
CA LEU A 24 -4.31 7.42 17.85
C LEU A 24 -5.53 7.31 16.93
N TRP A 25 -6.04 6.09 16.72
CA TRP A 25 -7.31 5.90 16.04
C TRP A 25 -8.46 6.08 17.01
N ASP A 26 -9.43 6.96 16.71
CA ASP A 26 -10.58 7.26 17.59
C ASP A 26 -11.87 6.50 17.21
N GLY A 27 -11.80 5.61 16.22
CA GLY A 27 -12.96 4.93 15.61
C GLY A 27 -13.30 5.47 14.21
N GLU A 28 -12.88 6.68 13.89
CA GLU A 28 -13.22 7.36 12.62
C GLU A 28 -12.00 7.92 11.89
N LYS A 29 -11.03 8.45 12.63
CA LYS A 29 -9.85 9.13 12.11
C LYS A 29 -8.62 8.92 12.98
N ILE A 30 -7.46 9.26 12.41
CA ILE A 30 -6.19 9.30 13.12
C ILE A 30 -6.01 10.68 13.77
N LEU A 31 -5.81 10.69 15.09
CA LEU A 31 -5.44 11.83 15.91
C LEU A 31 -3.95 11.80 16.25
N ASN A 32 -3.38 12.96 16.61
CA ASN A 32 -2.01 13.09 17.11
C ASN A 32 -0.95 12.41 16.22
N ASN A 33 -1.07 12.59 14.91
CA ASN A 33 -0.17 11.99 13.94
C ASN A 33 1.24 12.61 14.04
N ALA A 34 2.24 11.75 14.25
CA ALA A 34 3.64 12.13 14.32
C ALA A 34 4.52 10.96 13.86
N SER A 35 5.83 11.15 13.89
CA SER A 35 6.79 10.11 13.50
C SER A 35 8.08 10.20 14.31
N PHE A 36 8.77 9.07 14.41
CA PHE A 36 10.14 9.01 14.91
C PHE A 36 11.02 8.21 13.95
N LYS A 37 12.34 8.40 14.02
CA LYS A 37 13.30 7.64 13.19
C LYS A 37 13.20 6.15 13.53
N THR A 38 13.18 5.30 12.51
CA THR A 38 13.13 3.83 12.71
C THR A 38 14.30 3.39 13.59
N PRO A 39 14.03 2.79 14.77
CA PRO A 39 15.09 2.36 15.68
C PRO A 39 15.92 1.21 15.10
N GLN A 40 17.10 0.97 15.67
CA GLN A 40 18.04 -0.05 15.21
C GLN A 40 17.80 -1.44 15.81
N SER A 41 16.97 -1.53 16.87
CA SER A 41 16.62 -2.79 17.51
C SER A 41 15.14 -2.81 17.90
N PHE A 42 14.62 -4.00 18.18
CA PHE A 42 13.24 -4.18 18.61
C PHE A 42 13.00 -3.59 20.01
N GLU A 43 13.96 -3.69 20.92
CA GLU A 43 13.88 -3.15 22.28
C GLU A 43 13.78 -1.62 22.24
N MET A 44 14.52 -0.97 21.34
CA MET A 44 14.40 0.47 21.13
C MET A 44 13.06 0.84 20.49
N LEU A 45 12.53 0.00 19.60
CA LEU A 45 11.20 0.19 19.00
C LEU A 45 10.10 0.11 20.05
N THR A 46 10.08 -0.95 20.87
CA THR A 46 9.07 -1.10 21.93
C THR A 46 9.22 -0.02 23.00
N ALA A 47 10.44 0.40 23.36
CA ALA A 47 10.63 1.54 24.26
C ALA A 47 10.03 2.84 23.71
N LYS A 48 10.20 3.11 22.41
CA LYS A 48 9.58 4.28 21.75
C LYS A 48 8.06 4.15 21.69
N MET A 49 7.53 2.98 21.33
CA MET A 49 6.09 2.71 21.35
C MET A 49 5.51 2.92 22.75
N GLY A 50 6.15 2.41 23.80
CA GLY A 50 5.72 2.58 25.19
C GLY A 50 5.70 4.03 25.64
N SER A 51 6.68 4.83 25.21
CA SER A 51 6.70 6.27 25.51
C SER A 51 5.52 7.04 24.90
N ILE A 52 4.94 6.52 23.81
CA ILE A 52 3.77 7.09 23.15
C ILE A 52 2.49 6.53 23.82
N ILE A 53 2.42 5.21 24.00
CA ILE A 53 1.26 4.51 24.56
C ILE A 53 0.93 5.01 25.98
N LYS A 54 1.93 5.33 26.80
CA LYS A 54 1.71 5.83 28.17
C LYS A 54 0.85 7.09 28.23
N ASP A 55 0.89 7.91 27.18
CA ASP A 55 0.14 9.17 27.10
C ASP A 55 -1.35 8.90 26.76
N TYR A 56 -1.73 7.64 26.51
CA TYR A 56 -3.07 7.19 26.12
C TYR A 56 -3.52 5.98 26.97
N PRO A 57 -3.97 6.17 28.22
CA PRO A 57 -4.24 5.06 29.16
C PRO A 57 -5.50 4.22 28.90
N GLN A 58 -6.22 4.44 27.78
CA GLN A 58 -7.52 3.82 27.49
C GLN A 58 -7.55 3.21 26.07
N LEU A 59 -6.53 2.42 25.72
CA LEU A 59 -6.46 1.74 24.43
C LEU A 59 -7.14 0.38 24.48
N LYS A 60 -7.86 0.03 23.41
CA LYS A 60 -8.37 -1.32 23.17
C LYS A 60 -7.33 -2.26 22.57
N GLY A 61 -6.25 -1.72 22.01
CA GLY A 61 -5.20 -2.50 21.38
C GLY A 61 -4.22 -1.67 20.56
N ILE A 62 -3.30 -2.39 19.92
CA ILE A 62 -2.23 -1.84 19.08
C ILE A 62 -2.41 -2.39 17.66
N ALA A 63 -2.42 -1.49 16.69
CA ALA A 63 -2.53 -1.81 15.27
C ALA A 63 -1.24 -1.43 14.54
N ILE A 64 -0.68 -2.35 13.75
CA ILE A 64 0.64 -2.16 13.12
C ILE A 64 0.58 -2.47 11.63
N SER A 65 0.91 -1.48 10.81
CA SER A 65 1.37 -1.66 9.43
C SER A 65 2.86 -1.95 9.46
N SER A 66 3.28 -3.06 8.87
CA SER A 66 4.65 -3.57 8.96
C SER A 66 5.20 -3.93 7.58
N PRO A 67 6.52 -3.80 7.34
CA PRO A 67 7.13 -4.31 6.14
C PRO A 67 7.32 -5.83 6.27
N GLY A 68 7.29 -6.53 5.15
CA GLY A 68 7.44 -7.99 5.07
C GLY A 68 6.13 -8.76 5.03
N ALA A 69 6.25 -10.09 5.00
CA ALA A 69 5.12 -11.01 4.85
C ALA A 69 4.56 -11.38 6.22
N VAL A 70 3.41 -10.80 6.59
CA VAL A 70 2.83 -11.01 7.92
C VAL A 70 2.07 -12.34 7.98
N ASN A 71 2.60 -13.28 8.79
CA ASN A 71 2.02 -14.59 9.02
C ASN A 71 1.24 -14.60 10.34
N THR A 72 -0.05 -14.24 10.26
CA THR A 72 -0.95 -14.16 11.42
C THR A 72 -1.11 -15.53 12.12
N ALA A 73 -1.16 -16.63 11.35
CA ALA A 73 -1.33 -17.98 11.90
C ALA A 73 -0.11 -18.42 12.72
N LYS A 74 1.11 -18.09 12.27
CA LYS A 74 2.36 -18.35 13.00
C LYS A 74 2.79 -17.21 13.92
N ARG A 75 1.97 -16.15 14.02
CA ARG A 75 2.21 -14.96 14.86
C ARG A 75 3.61 -14.35 14.69
N ARG A 76 4.06 -14.23 13.43
CA ARG A 76 5.39 -13.69 13.08
C ARG A 76 5.40 -12.97 11.74
N ILE A 77 6.44 -12.20 11.49
CA ILE A 77 6.71 -11.60 10.18
C ILE A 77 7.80 -12.44 9.50
N GLU A 78 7.54 -12.85 8.26
CA GLU A 78 8.43 -13.64 7.41
C GLU A 78 9.02 -12.75 6.29
N GLY A 79 10.10 -13.21 5.68
CA GLY A 79 10.78 -12.51 4.57
C GLY A 79 11.93 -11.62 5.03
N ILE A 80 12.19 -10.58 4.25
CA ILE A 80 13.29 -9.62 4.45
C ILE A 80 12.75 -8.22 4.24
N SER A 81 13.25 -7.25 5.01
CA SER A 81 12.92 -5.84 4.83
C SER A 81 14.06 -4.94 5.28
N ALA A 82 13.90 -3.62 5.12
CA ALA A 82 14.79 -2.61 5.68
C ALA A 82 14.85 -2.62 7.22
N VAL A 83 13.92 -3.32 7.90
CA VAL A 83 13.84 -3.43 9.36
C VAL A 83 14.00 -4.91 9.77
N PRO A 84 15.23 -5.46 9.73
CA PRO A 84 15.46 -6.91 9.82
C PRO A 84 15.07 -7.52 11.17
N TYR A 85 15.12 -6.75 12.27
CA TYR A 85 14.80 -7.25 13.61
C TYR A 85 13.31 -7.57 13.84
N LEU A 86 12.42 -7.26 12.88
CA LEU A 86 11.01 -7.65 12.92
C LEU A 86 10.77 -9.10 12.52
N HIS A 87 11.71 -9.70 11.79
CA HIS A 87 11.51 -10.97 11.09
C HIS A 87 11.82 -12.18 11.97
N ASN A 88 11.09 -13.28 11.73
CA ASN A 88 11.33 -14.61 12.32
C ASN A 88 11.32 -14.65 13.87
N ARG A 89 10.59 -13.73 14.50
CA ARG A 89 10.36 -13.69 15.95
C ARG A 89 8.86 -13.71 16.27
N PRO A 90 8.45 -14.12 17.49
CA PRO A 90 7.05 -14.11 17.92
C PRO A 90 6.59 -12.67 18.24
N ILE A 91 6.69 -11.77 17.25
CA ILE A 91 6.55 -10.32 17.44
C ILE A 91 5.20 -9.91 18.00
N PHE A 92 4.13 -10.66 17.70
CA PHE A 92 2.82 -10.39 18.25
C PHE A 92 2.84 -10.62 19.77
N ASP A 93 3.35 -11.78 20.21
CA ASP A 93 3.42 -12.16 21.61
C ASP A 93 4.32 -11.22 22.41
N GLU A 94 5.45 -10.82 21.83
CA GLU A 94 6.40 -9.92 22.49
C GLU A 94 5.83 -8.51 22.68
N ILE A 95 5.11 -7.97 21.69
CA ILE A 95 4.46 -6.66 21.82
C ILE A 95 3.28 -6.74 22.79
N GLU A 96 2.47 -7.81 22.73
CA GLU A 96 1.38 -8.04 23.69
C GLU A 96 1.92 -8.12 25.12
N GLN A 97 3.02 -8.84 25.35
CA GLN A 97 3.67 -8.93 26.67
C GLN A 97 4.23 -7.58 27.15
N CYS A 98 4.76 -6.74 26.24
CA CYS A 98 5.28 -5.43 26.61
C CYS A 98 4.19 -4.44 27.06
N PHE A 99 2.97 -4.55 26.52
CA PHE A 99 1.94 -3.51 26.69
C PHE A 99 0.64 -3.99 27.34
N ASP A 100 0.47 -5.30 27.54
CA ASP A 100 -0.77 -5.92 28.03
C ASP A 100 -2.00 -5.50 27.18
N LEU A 101 -1.79 -5.45 25.87
CA LEU A 101 -2.79 -5.01 24.89
C LEU A 101 -2.84 -5.97 23.72
N PRO A 102 -4.03 -6.29 23.16
CA PRO A 102 -4.14 -7.06 21.93
C PRO A 102 -3.39 -6.38 20.78
N VAL A 103 -2.73 -7.17 19.93
CA VAL A 103 -1.95 -6.66 18.79
C VAL A 103 -2.45 -7.24 17.48
N ALA A 104 -2.70 -6.38 16.50
CA ALA A 104 -2.90 -6.78 15.11
C ALA A 104 -1.79 -6.19 14.24
N ILE A 105 -1.19 -7.03 13.39
CA ILE A 105 -0.15 -6.63 12.45
C ILE A 105 -0.58 -7.08 11.05
N GLU A 106 -0.35 -6.24 10.05
CA GLU A 106 -0.50 -6.59 8.64
C GLU A 106 0.54 -5.84 7.77
N ASN A 107 0.79 -6.36 6.57
CA ASN A 107 1.70 -5.77 5.60
C ASN A 107 1.24 -4.35 5.18
N ASP A 108 2.20 -3.49 4.83
CA ASP A 108 1.97 -2.09 4.43
C ASP A 108 1.07 -1.93 3.19
N ALA A 109 1.32 -2.65 2.10
CA ALA A 109 0.48 -2.63 0.91
C ALA A 109 -0.93 -3.16 1.19
N ASN A 110 -1.03 -4.21 2.01
CA ASN A 110 -2.31 -4.75 2.48
C ASN A 110 -3.08 -3.73 3.32
N CYS A 111 -2.44 -3.05 4.27
CA CYS A 111 -3.05 -1.99 5.08
C CYS A 111 -3.58 -0.87 4.17
N ALA A 112 -2.76 -0.36 3.25
CA ALA A 112 -3.19 0.67 2.32
C ALA A 112 -4.41 0.21 1.48
N GLY A 113 -4.42 -1.03 1.01
CA GLY A 113 -5.56 -1.62 0.32
C GLY A 113 -6.82 -1.68 1.19
N ILE A 114 -6.71 -2.13 2.45
CA ILE A 114 -7.85 -2.20 3.39
C ILE A 114 -8.46 -0.81 3.58
N CYS A 115 -7.63 0.23 3.74
CA CYS A 115 -8.09 1.61 3.85
C CYS A 115 -8.89 2.03 2.60
N GLU A 116 -8.39 1.73 1.40
CA GLU A 116 -9.07 2.12 0.17
C GLU A 116 -10.38 1.35 -0.05
N ILE A 117 -10.46 0.08 0.36
CA ILE A 117 -11.66 -0.75 0.21
C ILE A 117 -12.78 -0.30 1.14
N ASP A 118 -12.46 0.07 2.38
CA ASP A 118 -13.48 0.42 3.37
C ASP A 118 -13.80 1.93 3.39
N TYR A 119 -12.79 2.78 3.16
CA TYR A 119 -12.91 4.24 3.32
C TYR A 119 -12.63 5.03 2.03
N GLY A 120 -11.95 4.44 1.04
CA GLY A 120 -11.42 5.14 -0.13
C GLY A 120 -12.13 4.84 -1.44
N ALA A 121 -11.33 4.65 -2.49
CA ALA A 121 -11.82 4.47 -3.86
C ALA A 121 -12.51 3.12 -4.10
N GLY A 122 -12.33 2.15 -3.21
CA GLY A 122 -12.89 0.79 -3.32
C GLY A 122 -14.18 0.55 -2.53
N LYS A 123 -14.83 1.60 -2.01
CA LYS A 123 -16.07 1.45 -1.21
C LYS A 123 -17.15 0.63 -1.90
N GLU A 124 -17.33 0.85 -3.19
CA GLU A 124 -18.34 0.17 -4.00
C GLU A 124 -17.78 -1.05 -4.75
N ALA A 125 -16.54 -1.45 -4.47
CA ALA A 125 -15.93 -2.62 -5.08
C ALA A 125 -16.27 -3.89 -4.31
N GLN A 126 -16.47 -5.00 -5.02
CA GLN A 126 -16.64 -6.34 -4.44
C GLN A 126 -15.35 -7.15 -4.58
N ASN A 127 -14.77 -7.15 -5.77
CA ASN A 127 -13.48 -7.74 -6.07
C ASN A 127 -12.56 -6.63 -6.60
N ALA A 128 -11.42 -6.47 -5.94
CA ALA A 128 -10.56 -5.35 -6.23
C ALA A 128 -9.09 -5.73 -6.19
N VAL A 129 -8.31 -5.02 -6.98
CA VAL A 129 -6.86 -5.03 -6.91
C VAL A 129 -6.39 -3.64 -6.54
N PHE A 130 -5.61 -3.56 -5.46
CA PHE A 130 -4.92 -2.34 -5.07
C PHE A 130 -3.45 -2.45 -5.49
N LEU A 131 -2.94 -1.45 -6.21
CA LEU A 131 -1.56 -1.38 -6.66
C LEU A 131 -0.90 -0.13 -6.08
N VAL A 132 0.28 -0.26 -5.51
CA VAL A 132 1.12 0.88 -5.11
C VAL A 132 2.29 0.96 -6.07
N ILE A 133 2.29 1.95 -6.96
CA ILE A 133 3.37 2.17 -7.92
C ILE A 133 4.22 3.35 -7.45
N GLY A 134 5.30 3.01 -6.74
CA GLY A 134 6.27 3.94 -6.15
C GLY A 134 7.63 3.79 -6.83
N THR A 135 8.69 3.54 -6.06
CA THR A 135 10.01 3.15 -6.59
C THR A 135 10.05 1.69 -7.05
N GLY A 136 9.16 0.87 -6.50
CA GLY A 136 8.79 -0.45 -6.99
C GLY A 136 7.27 -0.56 -7.07
N VAL A 137 6.78 -1.78 -7.26
CA VAL A 137 5.34 -2.09 -7.29
C VAL A 137 5.01 -3.09 -6.20
N GLY A 138 4.07 -2.73 -5.33
CA GLY A 138 3.41 -3.65 -4.40
C GLY A 138 1.91 -3.67 -4.67
N GLY A 139 1.18 -4.55 -3.99
CA GLY A 139 -0.26 -4.53 -4.07
C GLY A 139 -0.95 -5.53 -3.16
N ALA A 140 -2.27 -5.52 -3.23
CA ALA A 140 -3.16 -6.35 -2.46
C ALA A 140 -4.36 -6.79 -3.31
N ILE A 141 -4.84 -7.99 -3.06
CA ILE A 141 -6.00 -8.57 -3.74
C ILE A 141 -7.15 -8.65 -2.74
N PHE A 142 -8.33 -8.22 -3.14
CA PHE A 142 -9.55 -8.32 -2.37
C PHE A 142 -10.58 -9.14 -3.13
N ILE A 143 -11.09 -10.20 -2.52
CA ILE A 143 -12.14 -11.05 -3.07
C ILE A 143 -13.32 -11.00 -2.11
N ASN A 144 -14.50 -10.61 -2.60
CA ASN A 144 -15.67 -10.35 -1.77
C ASN A 144 -15.33 -9.39 -0.61
N ARG A 145 -14.60 -8.32 -0.92
CA ARG A 145 -14.10 -7.28 0.00
C ARG A 145 -13.13 -7.77 1.07
N LYS A 146 -12.72 -9.04 1.03
CA LYS A 146 -11.78 -9.63 1.99
C LYS A 146 -10.39 -9.72 1.39
N LEU A 147 -9.39 -9.33 2.16
CA LEU A 147 -7.99 -9.46 1.78
C LEU A 147 -7.66 -10.93 1.48
N TYR A 148 -7.16 -11.18 0.28
CA TYR A 148 -6.68 -12.48 -0.16
C TYR A 148 -5.15 -12.51 -0.11
N LYS A 149 -4.60 -13.29 0.84
CA LYS A 149 -3.16 -13.38 1.10
C LYS A 149 -2.47 -14.52 0.33
N GLY A 150 -3.25 -15.47 -0.19
CA GLY A 150 -2.74 -16.67 -0.84
C GLY A 150 -2.08 -17.67 0.12
N ALA A 151 -1.78 -18.86 -0.37
CA ALA A 151 -1.29 -19.99 0.44
C ALA A 151 0.06 -19.72 1.13
N HIS A 152 0.91 -18.87 0.53
CA HIS A 152 2.25 -18.56 1.00
C HIS A 152 2.43 -17.08 1.39
N LEU A 153 1.33 -16.32 1.53
CA LEU A 153 1.34 -14.88 1.88
C LEU A 153 1.95 -13.96 0.81
N PHE A 154 2.11 -14.44 -0.43
CA PHE A 154 2.70 -13.73 -1.57
C PHE A 154 1.64 -13.25 -2.59
N ALA A 155 0.34 -13.43 -2.32
CA ALA A 155 -0.67 -12.89 -3.21
C ALA A 155 -0.61 -11.36 -3.22
N GLY A 156 -0.67 -10.74 -4.40
CA GLY A 156 -0.54 -9.28 -4.54
C GLY A 156 0.88 -8.78 -4.80
N GLU A 157 1.89 -9.66 -4.89
CA GLU A 157 3.27 -9.33 -5.28
C GLU A 157 3.40 -9.03 -6.79
N PHE A 158 2.57 -8.11 -7.29
CA PHE A 158 2.49 -7.73 -8.69
C PHE A 158 3.80 -7.15 -9.23
N GLY A 159 4.64 -6.59 -8.35
CA GLY A 159 5.97 -6.13 -8.70
C GLY A 159 6.91 -7.21 -9.23
N LEU A 160 6.61 -8.49 -8.99
CA LEU A 160 7.37 -9.63 -9.50
C LEU A 160 6.82 -10.19 -10.83
N MET A 161 5.67 -9.72 -11.30
CA MET A 161 5.15 -10.09 -12.63
C MET A 161 6.17 -9.70 -13.69
N LYS A 162 6.38 -10.56 -14.68
CA LYS A 162 7.34 -10.33 -15.76
C LYS A 162 6.63 -10.08 -17.09
N ASN A 163 7.13 -9.13 -17.86
CA ASN A 163 6.74 -8.97 -19.25
C ASN A 163 7.50 -9.95 -20.17
N THR A 164 7.21 -9.87 -21.47
CA THR A 164 7.84 -10.68 -22.53
C THR A 164 9.35 -10.49 -22.66
N LYS A 165 9.92 -9.42 -22.08
CA LYS A 165 11.36 -9.15 -22.02
C LYS A 165 12.00 -9.61 -20.71
N HIS A 166 11.30 -10.42 -19.93
CA HIS A 166 11.71 -10.91 -18.60
C HIS A 166 12.00 -9.81 -17.56
N LYS A 167 11.54 -8.58 -17.82
CA LYS A 167 11.62 -7.48 -16.87
C LYS A 167 10.42 -7.49 -15.96
N THR A 168 10.63 -7.23 -14.68
CA THR A 168 9.54 -7.20 -13.71
C THR A 168 8.73 -5.90 -13.80
N PHE A 169 7.53 -5.90 -13.24
CA PHE A 169 6.72 -4.69 -13.18
C PHE A 169 7.43 -3.59 -12.37
N SER A 170 8.10 -3.95 -11.26
CA SER A 170 8.92 -3.01 -10.49
C SER A 170 10.11 -2.42 -11.26
N GLU A 171 10.64 -3.13 -12.26
CA GLU A 171 11.75 -2.63 -13.09
C GLU A 171 11.28 -1.65 -14.19
N THR A 172 9.99 -1.63 -14.54
CA THR A 172 9.52 -0.99 -15.78
C THR A 172 8.29 -0.09 -15.64
N GLY A 173 7.42 -0.35 -14.66
CA GLY A 173 6.21 0.44 -14.41
C GLY A 173 6.43 1.77 -13.67
N PRO A 174 7.29 1.83 -12.63
CA PRO A 174 7.53 3.05 -11.88
C PRO A 174 8.00 4.26 -12.70
N LEU A 175 7.41 5.43 -12.44
CA LEU A 175 7.83 6.73 -13.02
C LEU A 175 9.31 7.06 -12.79
N VAL A 176 9.87 6.64 -11.66
CA VAL A 176 11.30 6.84 -11.38
C VAL A 176 12.18 6.11 -12.40
N LYS A 177 11.73 4.98 -12.96
CA LYS A 177 12.48 4.22 -13.97
C LYS A 177 12.47 4.92 -15.33
N ALA A 178 11.35 5.56 -15.69
CA ALA A 178 11.30 6.44 -16.85
C ALA A 178 12.22 7.66 -16.68
N ALA A 179 12.25 8.28 -15.49
CA ALA A 179 13.12 9.43 -15.21
C ALA A 179 14.62 9.06 -15.18
N GLU A 180 14.96 7.89 -14.65
CA GLU A 180 16.31 7.32 -14.73
C GLU A 180 16.75 7.12 -16.19
N THR A 181 15.84 6.64 -17.04
CA THR A 181 16.09 6.47 -18.49
C THR A 181 16.34 7.80 -19.17
N TYR A 182 15.47 8.80 -18.95
CA TYR A 182 15.67 10.17 -19.46
C TYR A 182 17.02 10.75 -19.01
N SER A 183 17.34 10.58 -17.72
CA SER A 183 18.60 11.10 -17.15
C SER A 183 19.83 10.47 -17.79
N LYS A 184 19.76 9.17 -18.09
CA LYS A 184 20.84 8.43 -18.77
C LYS A 184 21.02 8.88 -20.21
N GLU A 185 19.93 9.13 -20.93
CA GLU A 185 19.95 9.50 -22.34
C GLU A 185 20.35 10.97 -22.58
N THR A 186 20.00 11.87 -21.66
CA THR A 186 20.24 13.32 -21.79
C THR A 186 21.45 13.81 -21.00
N GLY A 187 21.92 13.03 -20.02
CA GLY A 187 22.93 13.46 -19.04
C GLY A 187 22.38 14.39 -17.95
N GLN A 188 21.09 14.75 -17.98
CA GLN A 188 20.47 15.61 -16.98
C GLN A 188 19.76 14.78 -15.91
N LYS A 189 20.26 14.80 -14.68
CA LYS A 189 19.63 14.09 -13.56
C LYS A 189 18.31 14.77 -13.16
N ILE A 190 17.20 14.05 -13.31
CA ILE A 190 15.85 14.52 -12.96
C ILE A 190 15.09 13.50 -12.10
N SER A 191 14.08 13.98 -11.39
CA SER A 191 13.09 13.20 -10.67
C SER A 191 11.90 12.81 -11.56
N GLY A 192 11.06 11.89 -11.09
CA GLY A 192 9.82 11.54 -11.78
C GLY A 192 8.86 12.72 -11.93
N LYS A 193 8.80 13.61 -10.95
CA LYS A 193 7.97 14.82 -11.03
C LYS A 193 8.47 15.75 -12.15
N GLU A 194 9.78 16.00 -12.20
CA GLU A 194 10.39 16.82 -13.24
C GLU A 194 10.20 16.21 -14.64
N LEU A 195 10.18 14.88 -14.75
CA LEU A 195 9.84 14.22 -16.02
C LEU A 195 8.40 14.53 -16.47
N TYR A 196 7.44 14.52 -15.54
CA TYR A 196 6.07 14.97 -15.86
C TYR A 196 6.03 16.45 -16.24
N ASP A 197 6.72 17.31 -15.50
CA ASP A 197 6.77 18.74 -15.79
C ASP A 197 7.33 18.99 -17.21
N LEU A 198 8.33 18.21 -17.64
CA LEU A 198 8.87 18.24 -19.01
C LEU A 198 7.86 17.76 -20.06
N MET A 199 7.09 16.70 -19.77
CA MET A 199 6.01 16.25 -20.66
C MET A 199 4.92 17.32 -20.82
N ASP A 200 4.53 17.97 -19.72
CA ASP A 200 3.54 19.06 -19.75
C ASP A 200 4.05 20.28 -20.55
N GLN A 201 5.37 20.48 -20.57
CA GLN A 201 6.08 21.44 -21.44
C GLN A 201 6.27 20.95 -22.88
N LYS A 202 5.67 19.81 -23.25
CA LYS A 202 5.72 19.18 -24.59
C LYS A 202 7.14 18.75 -25.01
N ASN A 203 8.02 18.44 -24.06
CA ASN A 203 9.31 17.81 -24.38
C ASN A 203 9.06 16.42 -24.99
N LEU A 204 9.44 16.25 -26.26
CA LEU A 204 9.14 15.03 -27.02
C LEU A 204 9.71 13.75 -26.39
N GLN A 205 10.93 13.80 -25.86
CA GLN A 205 11.58 12.63 -25.26
C GLN A 205 10.90 12.24 -23.94
N ALA A 206 10.57 13.22 -23.08
CA ALA A 206 9.82 12.96 -21.85
C ALA A 206 8.44 12.36 -22.15
N THR A 207 7.72 12.92 -23.13
CA THR A 207 6.42 12.40 -23.59
C THR A 207 6.52 10.96 -24.06
N LEU A 208 7.50 10.63 -24.91
CA LEU A 208 7.70 9.26 -25.41
C LEU A 208 7.99 8.26 -24.28
N LEU A 209 8.81 8.64 -23.30
CA LEU A 209 9.13 7.77 -22.16
C LEU A 209 7.92 7.52 -21.27
N ILE A 210 7.11 8.56 -21.01
CA ILE A 210 5.89 8.42 -20.21
C ILE A 210 4.83 7.60 -20.96
N GLU A 211 4.61 7.83 -22.25
CA GLU A 211 3.69 7.02 -23.05
C GLU A 211 4.11 5.56 -23.07
N ASN A 212 5.40 5.27 -23.30
CA ASN A 212 5.91 3.90 -23.26
C ASN A 212 5.72 3.25 -21.87
N MET A 213 5.94 4.00 -20.80
CA MET A 213 5.67 3.53 -19.43
C MET A 213 4.18 3.20 -19.24
N LEU A 214 3.26 4.05 -19.71
CA LEU A 214 1.82 3.83 -19.61
C LEU A 214 1.35 2.63 -20.44
N GLU A 215 1.95 2.39 -21.61
CA GLU A 215 1.71 1.16 -22.38
C GLU A 215 2.13 -0.08 -21.57
N ILE A 216 3.33 -0.07 -20.98
CA ILE A 216 3.83 -1.18 -20.16
C ILE A 216 2.91 -1.44 -18.95
N ILE A 217 2.51 -0.39 -18.23
CA ILE A 217 1.57 -0.51 -17.11
C ILE A 217 0.27 -1.15 -17.59
N SER A 218 -0.26 -0.70 -18.72
CA SER A 218 -1.52 -1.19 -19.28
C SER A 218 -1.45 -2.68 -19.67
N ASP A 219 -0.29 -3.18 -20.10
CA ASP A 219 -0.08 -4.62 -20.34
C ASP A 219 -0.13 -5.43 -19.03
N TYR A 220 0.47 -4.91 -17.94
CA TYR A 220 0.37 -5.56 -16.64
C TYR A 220 -1.06 -5.52 -16.09
N LEU A 221 -1.78 -4.40 -16.26
CA LEU A 221 -3.19 -4.30 -15.86
C LEU A 221 -4.08 -5.25 -16.66
N TYR A 222 -3.83 -5.41 -17.96
CA TYR A 222 -4.52 -6.41 -18.78
C TYR A 222 -4.32 -7.82 -18.21
N ASN A 223 -3.08 -8.20 -17.89
CA ASN A 223 -2.78 -9.51 -17.30
C ASN A 223 -3.48 -9.70 -15.95
N ILE A 224 -3.53 -8.66 -15.12
CA ILE A 224 -4.27 -8.68 -13.86
C ILE A 224 -5.77 -8.88 -14.12
N GLN A 225 -6.35 -8.14 -15.07
CA GLN A 225 -7.77 -8.23 -15.38
C GLN A 225 -8.16 -9.63 -15.84
N VAL A 226 -7.45 -10.19 -16.83
CA VAL A 226 -7.81 -11.51 -17.37
C VAL A 226 -7.48 -12.68 -16.44
N SER A 227 -6.69 -12.44 -15.38
CA SER A 227 -6.32 -13.49 -14.41
C SER A 227 -7.17 -13.48 -13.15
N LEU A 228 -7.58 -12.30 -12.67
CA LEU A 228 -8.29 -12.12 -11.41
C LEU A 228 -9.72 -11.61 -11.57
N ASP A 229 -10.03 -11.00 -12.71
CA ASP A 229 -11.31 -10.38 -13.03
C ASP A 229 -11.90 -9.47 -11.93
N PRO A 230 -11.14 -8.48 -11.42
CA PRO A 230 -11.67 -7.52 -10.45
C PRO A 230 -12.67 -6.58 -11.12
N ASP A 231 -13.63 -6.07 -10.34
CA ASP A 231 -14.51 -4.98 -10.79
C ASP A 231 -13.83 -3.61 -10.70
N THR A 232 -12.80 -3.49 -9.85
CA THR A 232 -12.10 -2.23 -9.62
C THR A 232 -10.59 -2.45 -9.44
N ILE A 233 -9.77 -1.68 -10.16
CA ILE A 233 -8.33 -1.58 -9.95
C ILE A 233 -8.01 -0.18 -9.41
N ILE A 234 -7.39 -0.12 -8.22
CA ILE A 234 -7.07 1.12 -7.53
C ILE A 234 -5.55 1.36 -7.59
N ILE A 235 -5.14 2.48 -8.15
CA ILE A 235 -3.74 2.87 -8.32
C ILE A 235 -3.34 3.88 -7.25
N GLY A 236 -2.36 3.51 -6.44
CA GLY A 236 -1.68 4.33 -5.45
C GLY A 236 -0.20 4.57 -5.79
N GLY A 237 0.51 5.19 -4.84
CA GLY A 237 1.92 5.53 -5.00
C GLY A 237 2.14 6.87 -5.72
N GLY A 238 3.40 7.20 -6.02
CA GLY A 238 3.78 8.52 -6.53
C GLY A 238 3.13 8.87 -7.87
N MET A 239 2.77 7.86 -8.68
CA MET A 239 2.13 8.10 -9.97
C MET A 239 0.67 8.53 -9.87
N SER A 240 -0.05 8.11 -8.81
CA SER A 240 -1.47 8.46 -8.63
C SER A 240 -1.70 9.95 -8.29
N ALA A 241 -0.63 10.74 -8.19
CA ALA A 241 -0.69 12.19 -8.08
C ALA A 241 -1.31 12.86 -9.33
N ARG A 242 -1.17 12.24 -10.52
CA ARG A 242 -1.84 12.71 -11.75
C ARG A 242 -3.32 12.31 -11.74
N LYS A 243 -4.20 13.31 -11.82
CA LYS A 243 -5.66 13.12 -11.73
C LYS A 243 -6.25 12.44 -12.96
N ASP A 244 -5.62 12.60 -14.12
CA ASP A 244 -5.99 12.02 -15.42
C ASP A 244 -5.48 10.59 -15.61
N LEU A 245 -4.58 10.11 -14.75
CA LEU A 245 -4.00 8.76 -14.85
C LEU A 245 -5.05 7.63 -14.95
N PRO A 246 -6.11 7.60 -14.11
CA PRO A 246 -7.09 6.52 -14.18
C PRO A 246 -7.82 6.48 -15.53
N GLU A 247 -8.21 7.63 -16.07
CA GLU A 247 -8.88 7.73 -17.38
C GLU A 247 -7.97 7.23 -18.51
N ILE A 248 -6.68 7.62 -18.49
CA ILE A 248 -5.69 7.18 -19.48
C ILE A 248 -5.51 5.66 -19.42
N LEU A 249 -5.33 5.10 -18.22
CA LEU A 249 -5.15 3.65 -18.04
C LEU A 249 -6.41 2.88 -18.39
N GLN A 250 -7.59 3.38 -18.05
CA GLN A 250 -8.86 2.75 -18.38
C GLN A 250 -9.05 2.67 -19.90
N LYS A 251 -8.74 3.75 -20.63
CA LYS A 251 -8.78 3.77 -22.10
C LYS A 251 -7.80 2.76 -22.70
N LYS A 252 -6.53 2.80 -22.28
CA LYS A 252 -5.48 1.88 -22.80
C LYS A 252 -5.77 0.41 -22.47
N LEU A 253 -6.42 0.14 -21.34
CA LEU A 253 -6.88 -1.21 -20.97
C LEU A 253 -8.07 -1.66 -21.84
N ALA A 254 -9.04 -0.79 -22.08
CA ALA A 254 -10.17 -1.07 -22.96
C ALA A 254 -9.71 -1.41 -24.38
N GLU A 255 -8.76 -0.65 -24.93
CA GLU A 255 -8.16 -0.92 -26.25
C GLU A 255 -7.52 -2.31 -26.32
N ARG A 256 -6.88 -2.79 -25.25
CA ARG A 256 -6.28 -4.14 -25.18
C ARG A 256 -7.33 -5.22 -25.12
N LEU A 257 -8.35 -5.06 -24.27
CA LEU A 257 -9.46 -6.00 -24.15
C LEU A 257 -10.27 -6.10 -25.44
N GLN A 258 -10.46 -4.97 -26.14
CA GLN A 258 -11.19 -4.93 -27.42
C GLN A 258 -10.51 -5.75 -28.53
N ARG A 259 -9.18 -5.88 -28.52
CA ARG A 259 -8.45 -6.72 -29.51
C ARG A 259 -8.85 -8.20 -29.44
N TYR A 260 -9.39 -8.64 -28.31
CA TYR A 260 -9.84 -10.01 -28.09
C TYR A 260 -11.37 -10.10 -27.90
N ASP A 261 -12.10 -9.02 -28.19
CA ASP A 261 -13.57 -8.93 -28.04
C ASP A 261 -14.10 -9.20 -26.62
N ILE A 262 -13.30 -8.84 -25.60
CA ILE A 262 -13.62 -9.03 -24.18
C ILE A 262 -13.71 -7.71 -23.42
N VAL A 263 -14.06 -6.61 -24.09
CA VAL A 263 -14.18 -5.29 -23.43
C VAL A 263 -15.23 -5.25 -22.31
N HIS A 264 -16.16 -6.20 -22.29
CA HIS A 264 -17.21 -6.31 -21.26
C HIS A 264 -16.67 -6.64 -19.85
N ILE A 265 -15.42 -7.10 -19.72
CA ILE A 265 -14.74 -7.30 -18.43
C ILE A 265 -13.88 -6.09 -18.01
N LEU A 266 -14.05 -4.92 -18.63
CA LEU A 266 -13.28 -3.72 -18.28
C LEU A 266 -13.56 -3.30 -16.82
N PRO A 267 -12.54 -3.23 -15.95
CA PRO A 267 -12.72 -2.78 -14.58
C PRO A 267 -12.85 -1.25 -14.53
N ARG A 268 -13.39 -0.75 -13.42
CA ARG A 268 -13.16 0.65 -13.04
C ARG A 268 -11.69 0.81 -12.67
N VAL A 269 -11.03 1.83 -13.22
CA VAL A 269 -9.69 2.21 -12.77
C VAL A 269 -9.81 3.48 -11.95
N GLU A 270 -9.31 3.43 -10.73
CA GLU A 270 -9.42 4.52 -9.76
C GLU A 270 -8.05 4.91 -9.22
N ARG A 271 -7.95 6.11 -8.64
CA ARG A 271 -6.76 6.53 -7.87
C ARG A 271 -7.03 6.42 -6.37
N CYS A 272 -6.00 6.10 -5.59
CA CYS A 272 -6.14 6.07 -4.14
C CYS A 272 -6.53 7.45 -3.57
N ARG A 273 -7.32 7.45 -2.50
CA ARG A 273 -7.84 8.66 -1.86
C ARG A 273 -7.03 9.10 -0.65
N TYR A 274 -6.51 8.17 0.15
CA TYR A 274 -5.89 8.46 1.46
C TYR A 274 -4.37 8.62 1.41
N MET A 275 -3.74 8.24 0.30
CA MET A 275 -2.30 8.42 0.04
C MET A 275 -1.43 8.02 1.26
N ASN A 276 -0.65 8.95 1.80
CA ASN A 276 0.31 8.74 2.90
C ASN A 276 -0.33 8.34 4.24
N HIS A 277 -1.65 8.47 4.39
CA HIS A 277 -2.38 8.11 5.60
C HIS A 277 -3.02 6.72 5.52
N ALA A 278 -3.02 6.08 4.34
CA ALA A 278 -3.72 4.82 4.11
C ALA A 278 -3.20 3.69 5.01
N ASN A 279 -1.89 3.61 5.26
CA ASN A 279 -1.30 2.56 6.08
C ASN A 279 -1.80 2.57 7.53
N LEU A 280 -1.83 3.74 8.18
CA LEU A 280 -2.30 3.86 9.56
C LEU A 280 -3.79 3.51 9.67
N ILE A 281 -4.62 4.08 8.79
CA ILE A 281 -6.06 3.79 8.78
C ILE A 281 -6.29 2.29 8.50
N GLY A 282 -5.59 1.75 7.53
CA GLY A 282 -5.63 0.33 7.16
C GLY A 282 -5.27 -0.60 8.31
N ALA A 283 -4.21 -0.29 9.06
CA ALA A 283 -3.82 -1.06 10.23
C ALA A 283 -4.93 -1.06 11.29
N ALA A 284 -5.54 0.11 11.57
CA ALA A 284 -6.64 0.23 12.51
C ALA A 284 -7.87 -0.59 12.08
N LEU A 285 -8.23 -0.56 10.79
CA LEU A 285 -9.34 -1.35 10.25
C LEU A 285 -9.05 -2.85 10.27
N ASN A 286 -7.81 -3.24 9.97
CA ASN A 286 -7.36 -4.62 10.09
C ASN A 286 -7.50 -5.13 11.54
N PHE A 287 -7.18 -4.30 12.54
CA PHE A 287 -7.36 -4.66 13.95
C PHE A 287 -8.79 -5.11 14.24
N TYR A 288 -9.79 -4.40 13.75
CA TYR A 288 -11.19 -4.80 13.95
C TYR A 288 -11.61 -6.04 13.15
N THR A 289 -10.94 -6.31 12.03
CA THR A 289 -11.14 -7.58 11.29
C THR A 289 -10.61 -8.77 12.10
N VAL A 290 -9.47 -8.60 12.78
CA VAL A 290 -8.87 -9.62 13.65
C VAL A 290 -9.60 -9.75 14.99
N PHE A 291 -10.07 -8.63 15.54
CA PHE A 291 -10.79 -8.56 16.81
C PHE A 291 -12.21 -7.97 16.64
N PRO A 292 -13.17 -8.68 16.01
CA PRO A 292 -14.51 -8.13 15.74
C PRO A 292 -15.28 -7.68 16.99
N LYS A 293 -15.00 -8.29 18.14
CA LYS A 293 -15.63 -7.90 19.42
C LYS A 293 -15.19 -6.52 19.91
N ALA A 294 -14.06 -5.99 19.43
CA ALA A 294 -13.55 -4.67 19.81
C ALA A 294 -14.29 -3.50 19.12
N GLN A 295 -15.09 -3.78 18.07
CA GLN A 295 -15.98 -2.79 17.45
C GLN A 295 -17.19 -2.44 18.31
N ARG A 296 -17.58 -3.33 19.23
CA ARG A 296 -18.73 -3.16 20.12
C ARG A 296 -18.40 -2.34 21.37
#